data_AF-R7UC43-F1
#
_entry.id   AF-R7UC43-F1
#
_cell.length_a   1.000
_cell.length_b   1.000
_cell.length_c   1.000
_cell.angle_alpha   90.00
_cell.angle_beta   90.00
_cell.angle_gamma   90.00
#
_symmetry.space_group_name_H-M   'P 1'
#
loop_
_entity.id
_entity.type
_entity.pdbx_description
1 polymer ?
#
loop_
_entity_poly.entity_id
_entity_poly.type
_entity_poly.pdbx_seq_one_letter_code
_entity_poly.pdbx_strand_id
1 'polypeptide(L)'
;MPSQTSLIGLFLLSLLGAGWADQVLAVEFLQNPDFEDEIKKPNWYGAGCKVETSSASFTGLSSAVVTEREDINSFLRQDLTLATGVRYFFSAHVRLMNEMNEKGHQIEMYVGYKIGTLFYEMLLS
;
A
#
# COMPACT_ATOMS: atom_id res chain seq x y z
N MET A 1 -1.23 -29.55 -4.18
CA MET A 1 0.23 -29.32 -4.11
C MET A 1 0.46 -28.18 -3.12
N PRO A 2 1.47 -28.26 -2.25
CA PRO A 2 1.54 -27.42 -1.06
C PRO A 2 1.75 -25.95 -1.41
N SER A 3 1.11 -25.10 -0.64
CA SER A 3 1.12 -23.64 -0.67
C SER A 3 2.52 -23.06 -0.90
N GLN A 4 2.77 -22.47 -2.07
CA GLN A 4 3.90 -21.56 -2.20
C GLN A 4 3.55 -20.27 -1.48
N THR A 5 3.97 -20.22 -0.21
CA THR A 5 4.05 -19.02 0.62
C THR A 5 4.90 -17.99 -0.12
N SER A 6 4.25 -17.15 -0.92
CA SER A 6 4.91 -16.04 -1.61
C SER A 6 5.06 -14.91 -0.62
N LEU A 7 6.27 -14.72 -0.09
CA LEU A 7 6.57 -13.65 0.85
C LEU A 7 6.72 -12.29 0.10
N ILE A 8 5.72 -11.44 0.28
CA ILE A 8 5.82 -10.00 0.52
C ILE A 8 6.37 -8.99 -0.47
N GLY A 9 5.53 -7.99 -0.75
CA GLY A 9 5.91 -6.62 -1.05
C GLY A 9 6.03 -5.78 0.22
N LEU A 10 7.17 -5.10 0.37
CA LEU A 10 7.35 -3.93 1.22
C LEU A 10 6.48 -2.79 0.69
N PHE A 11 5.84 -1.98 1.52
CA PHE A 11 5.23 -0.73 1.07
C PHE A 11 5.73 0.39 1.97
N LEU A 12 6.14 1.51 1.40
CA LEU A 12 6.46 2.75 2.10
C LEU A 12 5.98 3.93 1.26
N LEU A 13 4.99 4.69 1.72
CA LEU A 13 4.46 5.80 0.93
C LEU A 13 5.27 7.08 1.20
N SER A 14 6.21 7.46 0.33
CA SER A 14 6.91 8.76 0.46
C SER A 14 7.01 9.53 -0.87
N LEU A 15 6.54 10.78 -0.88
CA LEU A 15 6.48 11.67 -2.05
C LEU A 15 7.49 12.82 -1.93
N LEU A 16 8.34 12.95 -2.95
CA LEU A 16 9.11 14.17 -3.23
C LEU A 16 8.28 15.12 -4.10
N GLY A 17 8.21 16.38 -3.68
CA GLY A 17 7.47 17.43 -4.38
C GLY A 17 8.18 17.94 -5.62
N ALA A 18 7.42 18.12 -6.70
CA ALA A 18 7.76 19.04 -7.78
C ALA A 18 6.59 20.03 -7.94
N GLY A 19 6.89 21.30 -7.68
CA GLY A 19 5.92 22.32 -7.28
C GLY A 19 4.83 22.64 -8.30
N TRP A 20 3.58 22.60 -7.81
CA TRP A 20 2.46 23.43 -8.24
C TRP A 20 1.62 23.72 -6.98
N ALA A 21 1.24 24.97 -6.75
CA ALA A 21 0.72 25.46 -5.47
C ALA A 21 -0.66 24.91 -5.03
N ASP A 22 -1.29 24.03 -5.83
CA ASP A 22 -2.63 23.49 -5.59
C ASP A 22 -2.64 21.95 -5.36
N GLN A 23 -1.50 21.35 -5.02
CA GLN A 23 -1.38 19.91 -4.82
C GLN A 23 -1.38 19.56 -3.33
N VAL A 24 -2.32 18.72 -2.91
CA VAL A 24 -2.35 18.18 -1.54
C VAL A 24 -1.71 16.80 -1.55
N LEU A 25 -0.64 16.63 -0.78
CA LEU A 25 0.01 15.33 -0.63
C LEU A 25 -0.91 14.41 0.18
N ALA A 26 -1.24 13.23 -0.35
CA ALA A 26 -2.11 12.29 0.34
C ALA A 26 -1.50 11.76 1.65
N VAL A 27 -0.17 11.89 1.81
CA VAL A 27 0.55 11.50 3.02
C VAL A 27 0.01 12.19 4.28
N GLU A 28 -0.51 13.40 4.16
CA GLU A 28 -1.09 14.15 5.28
C GLU A 28 -2.38 13.49 5.81
N PHE A 29 -3.01 12.62 5.02
CA PHE A 29 -4.23 11.90 5.38
C PHE A 29 -3.93 10.49 5.89
N LEU A 30 -2.70 10.00 5.68
CA LEU A 30 -2.32 8.66 6.07
C LEU A 30 -1.97 8.59 7.55
N GLN A 31 -2.40 7.51 8.17
CA GLN A 31 -1.98 7.15 9.52
C GLN A 31 -0.82 6.16 9.44
N ASN A 32 0.29 6.48 10.11
CA ASN A 32 1.53 5.68 10.12
C ASN A 32 2.03 5.34 8.69
N PRO A 33 2.29 6.34 7.82
CA PRO A 33 2.70 6.13 6.43
C PRO A 33 4.13 5.56 6.28
N ASP A 34 4.95 5.73 7.32
CA ASP A 34 6.33 5.27 7.41
C ASP A 34 6.48 3.91 8.13
N PHE A 35 5.41 3.43 8.76
CA PHE A 35 5.35 2.16 9.49
C PHE A 35 6.29 2.09 10.70
N GLU A 36 6.72 3.24 11.23
CA GLU A 36 7.56 3.30 12.43
C GLU A 36 6.78 2.97 13.72
N ASP A 37 5.46 3.11 13.68
CA ASP A 37 4.56 2.65 14.74
C ASP A 37 3.98 1.25 14.43
N GLU A 38 3.36 0.63 15.44
CA GLU A 38 2.71 -0.67 15.29
C GLU A 38 1.59 -0.66 14.23
N ILE A 39 1.58 -1.68 13.37
CA ILE A 39 0.57 -1.86 12.34
C ILE A 39 -0.72 -2.39 12.96
N LYS A 40 -1.73 -1.53 13.06
CA LYS A 40 -3.06 -1.85 13.58
C LYS A 40 -4.15 -1.17 12.75
N LYS A 41 -5.39 -1.65 12.82
CA LYS A 41 -6.54 -0.90 12.32
C LYS A 41 -6.78 0.35 13.20
N PRO A 42 -7.19 1.49 12.61
CA PRO A 42 -7.48 1.68 11.18
C PRO A 42 -6.25 1.98 10.31
N ASN A 43 -5.05 2.15 10.89
CA ASN A 43 -3.82 2.53 10.20
C ASN A 43 -3.58 1.68 8.95
N TRP A 44 -3.31 0.39 9.07
CA TRP A 44 -3.09 -0.44 7.90
C TRP A 44 -3.57 -1.85 8.15
N TYR A 45 -4.14 -2.48 7.12
CA TYR A 45 -4.60 -3.86 7.22
C TYR A 45 -4.49 -4.60 5.89
N GLY A 46 -4.36 -5.92 5.98
CA GLY A 46 -4.40 -6.81 4.83
C GLY A 46 -5.84 -7.15 4.45
N ALA A 47 -6.16 -7.02 3.16
CA ALA A 47 -7.35 -7.60 2.55
C ALA A 47 -6.93 -8.93 1.89
N GLY A 48 -7.39 -10.06 2.45
CA GLY A 48 -7.01 -11.40 1.97
C GLY A 48 -5.52 -11.74 2.17
N CYS A 49 -4.85 -11.07 3.11
CA CYS A 49 -3.44 -11.32 3.44
C CYS A 49 -3.15 -10.97 4.89
N LYS A 50 -1.99 -11.43 5.36
CA LYS A 50 -1.44 -11.05 6.65
C LYS A 50 -0.49 -9.86 6.48
N VAL A 51 -0.44 -8.97 7.47
CA VAL A 51 0.46 -7.81 7.47
C VAL A 51 1.20 -7.77 8.80
N GLU A 52 2.52 -7.68 8.73
CA GLU A 52 3.40 -7.59 9.89
C GLU A 52 4.37 -6.41 9.70
N THR A 53 5.05 -6.03 10.78
CA THR A 53 6.14 -5.05 10.70
C THR A 53 7.45 -5.78 10.39
N SER A 54 8.29 -5.18 9.55
CA SER A 54 9.62 -5.68 9.20
C SER A 54 10.69 -4.60 9.34
N SER A 55 11.90 -5.00 9.71
CA SER A 55 13.08 -4.13 9.73
C SER A 55 13.76 -3.98 8.37
N ALA A 56 13.29 -4.70 7.35
CA ALA A 56 13.79 -4.58 5.98
C ALA A 56 13.21 -3.33 5.29
N SER A 57 13.52 -2.14 5.80
CA SER A 57 12.93 -0.86 5.40
C SER A 57 13.64 -0.22 4.20
N PHE A 58 12.93 0.68 3.50
CA PHE A 58 13.52 1.59 2.51
C PHE A 58 14.19 2.79 3.20
N THR A 59 13.53 3.30 4.23
CA THR A 59 13.98 4.37 5.13
C THR A 59 13.47 4.07 6.53
N GLY A 60 14.16 4.54 7.58
CA GLY A 60 13.71 4.33 8.96
C GLY A 60 14.05 2.94 9.50
N LEU A 61 13.42 2.56 10.62
CA LEU A 61 13.66 1.28 11.29
C LEU A 61 12.65 0.21 10.85
N SER A 62 11.52 0.61 10.29
CA SER A 62 10.37 -0.26 10.10
C SER A 62 9.70 -0.09 8.74
N SER A 63 8.82 -1.04 8.43
CA SER A 63 8.10 -1.14 7.15
C SER A 63 6.95 -2.14 7.28
N ALA A 64 5.95 -2.06 6.39
CA ALA A 64 4.91 -3.09 6.29
C ALA A 64 5.34 -4.24 5.40
N VAL A 65 5.03 -5.45 5.85
CA VAL A 65 5.35 -6.70 5.17
C VAL A 65 4.04 -7.51 5.03
N VAL A 66 3.55 -7.62 3.79
CA VAL A 66 2.41 -8.46 3.37
C VAL A 66 2.77 -9.95 3.19
N THR A 67 2.38 -10.80 4.14
CA THR A 67 2.50 -12.28 4.11
C THR A 67 1.21 -12.95 3.67
N GLU A 68 1.30 -14.24 3.34
CA GLU A 68 0.14 -15.14 3.30
C GLU A 68 -1.01 -14.61 2.43
N ARG A 69 -0.70 -14.12 1.22
CA ARG A 69 -1.72 -13.69 0.26
C ARG A 69 -2.58 -14.88 -0.17
N GLU A 70 -3.88 -14.73 -0.08
CA GLU A 70 -4.85 -15.74 -0.52
C GLU A 70 -4.88 -15.87 -2.05
N ASP A 71 -4.80 -14.75 -2.77
CA ASP A 71 -4.76 -14.70 -4.23
C ASP A 71 -4.13 -13.39 -4.78
N ILE A 72 -4.24 -13.17 -6.10
CA ILE A 72 -3.65 -12.00 -6.77
C ILE A 72 -4.32 -10.67 -6.38
N ASN A 73 -5.55 -10.71 -5.86
CA ASN A 73 -6.32 -9.57 -5.38
C ASN A 73 -6.14 -9.35 -3.88
N SER A 74 -5.19 -10.02 -3.22
CA SER A 74 -4.85 -9.71 -1.83
C SER A 74 -3.90 -8.52 -1.76
N PHE A 75 -4.18 -7.52 -0.91
CA PHE A 75 -3.40 -6.26 -0.85
C PHE A 75 -3.36 -5.61 0.53
N LEU A 76 -2.36 -4.74 0.72
CA LEU A 76 -2.28 -3.83 1.87
C LEU A 76 -3.20 -2.63 1.63
N ARG A 77 -3.99 -2.27 2.64
CA ARG A 77 -5.03 -1.23 2.53
C ARG A 77 -5.05 -0.31 3.76
N GLN A 78 -5.34 0.96 3.50
CA GLN A 78 -5.82 1.94 4.47
C GLN A 78 -7.04 2.63 3.88
N ASP A 79 -8.09 2.82 4.69
CA ASP A 79 -9.29 3.55 4.27
C ASP A 79 -9.15 5.03 4.62
N LEU A 80 -9.35 5.89 3.63
CA LEU A 80 -9.23 7.35 3.76
C LEU A 80 -10.53 8.06 3.44
N THR A 81 -10.79 9.18 4.12
CA THR A 81 -11.83 10.13 3.74
C THR A 81 -11.18 11.33 3.07
N LEU A 82 -11.44 11.50 1.77
CA LEU A 82 -10.86 12.56 0.95
C LEU A 82 -11.95 13.50 0.44
N ALA A 83 -11.61 14.77 0.24
CA ALA A 83 -12.53 15.76 -0.28
C ALA A 83 -12.74 15.57 -1.80
N THR A 84 -13.99 15.69 -2.25
CA THR A 84 -14.32 15.63 -3.67
C THR A 84 -13.78 16.84 -4.42
N GLY A 85 -13.30 16.64 -5.65
CA GLY A 85 -12.80 17.73 -6.51
C GLY A 85 -11.36 18.17 -6.22
N VAL A 86 -10.70 17.54 -5.24
CA VAL A 86 -9.28 17.77 -4.92
C VAL A 86 -8.42 16.73 -5.63
N ARG A 87 -7.27 17.16 -6.15
CA ARG A 87 -6.26 16.26 -6.72
C ARG A 87 -5.29 15.82 -5.61
N TYR A 88 -5.18 14.51 -5.42
CA TYR A 88 -4.28 13.89 -4.47
C TYR A 88 -3.17 13.12 -5.20
N PHE A 89 -1.99 13.08 -4.57
CA PHE A 89 -0.84 12.33 -5.07
C PHE A 89 -0.49 11.21 -4.09
N PHE A 90 -0.33 10.00 -4.63
CA PHE A 90 0.04 8.78 -3.92
C PHE A 90 1.30 8.18 -4.54
N SER A 91 2.22 7.64 -3.74
CA SER A 91 3.44 6.98 -4.24
C SER A 91 3.96 5.93 -3.27
N ALA A 92 4.12 4.68 -3.66
CA ALA A 92 4.70 3.66 -2.78
C ALA A 92 6.10 3.24 -3.24
N HIS A 93 7.02 3.07 -2.29
CA HIS A 93 8.25 2.31 -2.45
C HIS A 93 7.93 0.86 -2.17
N VAL A 94 8.10 0.02 -3.20
CA VAL A 94 7.81 -1.41 -3.11
C VAL A 94 9.06 -2.22 -3.36
N ARG A 95 9.34 -3.15 -2.45
CA ARG A 95 10.40 -4.14 -2.60
C ARG A 95 9.80 -5.53 -2.53
N LEU A 96 10.06 -6.33 -3.55
CA LEU A 96 9.72 -7.75 -3.54
C LEU A 96 10.82 -8.52 -2.82
N MET A 97 10.44 -9.34 -1.84
CA MET A 97 11.38 -10.10 -1.04
C MET A 97 11.70 -11.49 -1.63
N ASN A 98 10.92 -11.93 -2.62
CA ASN A 98 11.14 -13.19 -3.33
C ASN A 98 11.96 -13.00 -4.61
N GLU A 99 12.66 -14.05 -5.02
CA GLU A 99 13.26 -14.14 -6.35
C GLU A 99 12.16 -14.02 -7.44
N MET A 100 12.50 -13.42 -8.58
CA MET A 100 11.61 -13.42 -9.75
C MET A 100 11.32 -14.86 -10.17
N ASN A 101 10.05 -15.22 -10.28
CA ASN A 101 9.66 -16.46 -10.94
C ASN A 101 9.57 -16.25 -12.46
N GLU A 102 9.39 -17.33 -13.22
CA GLU A 102 9.31 -17.31 -14.69
C GLU A 102 8.16 -16.47 -15.25
N LYS A 103 7.13 -16.17 -14.43
CA LYS A 103 5.97 -15.33 -14.79
C LYS A 103 6.16 -13.86 -14.41
N GLY A 104 7.27 -13.53 -13.76
CA GLY A 104 7.50 -12.20 -13.20
C GLY A 104 6.66 -11.91 -11.96
N HIS A 105 6.77 -10.68 -11.48
CA HIS A 105 5.98 -10.15 -10.37
C HIS A 105 5.15 -8.97 -10.85
N GLN A 106 3.92 -8.88 -10.37
CA GLN A 106 3.01 -7.77 -10.66
C GLN A 106 2.88 -6.93 -9.38
N ILE A 107 3.17 -5.63 -9.52
CA ILE A 107 2.97 -4.63 -8.47
C ILE A 107 1.97 -3.63 -9.01
N GLU A 108 0.89 -3.42 -8.27
CA GLU A 108 -0.18 -2.52 -8.64
C GLU A 108 -0.54 -1.64 -7.45
N MET A 109 -0.83 -0.39 -7.74
CA MET A 109 -1.32 0.57 -6.76
C MET A 109 -2.74 0.96 -7.16
N TYR A 110 -3.67 0.77 -6.24
CA TYR A 110 -5.09 1.02 -6.47
C TYR A 110 -5.59 2.14 -5.57
N VAL A 111 -6.48 2.97 -6.13
CA VAL A 111 -7.35 3.84 -5.33
C VAL A 111 -8.78 3.40 -5.55
N GLY A 112 -9.39 2.91 -4.48
CA GLY A 112 -10.82 2.62 -4.42
C GLY A 112 -11.58 3.79 -3.83
N TYR A 113 -12.74 4.14 -4.39
CA TYR A 113 -13.64 5.12 -3.79
C TYR A 113 -15.06 4.58 -3.71
N LYS A 114 -15.78 4.96 -2.65
CA LYS A 114 -17.16 4.55 -2.40
C LYS A 114 -18.08 5.76 -2.51
N ILE A 115 -19.14 5.66 -3.30
CA ILE A 115 -20.21 6.66 -3.37
C ILE A 115 -21.52 5.96 -3.00
N GLY A 116 -22.06 6.26 -1.83
CA GLY A 116 -23.24 5.57 -1.31
C GLY A 116 -22.95 4.08 -1.04
N THR A 117 -23.61 3.18 -1.75
CA THR A 117 -23.36 1.71 -1.70
C THR A 117 -22.43 1.20 -2.79
N LEU A 118 -22.10 2.03 -3.79
CA LEU A 118 -21.29 1.64 -4.94
C LEU A 118 -19.80 1.80 -4.62
N PHE A 119 -19.01 0.81 -5.00
CA PHE A 119 -17.55 0.80 -4.86
C PHE A 119 -16.91 0.78 -6.26
N TYR A 120 -15.95 1.67 -6.45
CA TYR A 120 -15.21 1.82 -7.70
C TYR A 120 -13.72 1.66 -7.40
N GLU A 121 -12.99 0.93 -8.24
CA GLU A 121 -11.54 0.79 -8.16
C GLU A 121 -10.89 1.39 -9.39
N MET A 122 -9.78 2.10 -9.17
CA MET A 122 -8.96 2.67 -10.23
C MET A 122 -7.52 2.22 -10.03
N LEU A 123 -6.97 1.56 -11.05
CA LEU A 123 -5.53 1.29 -11.13
C LEU A 123 -4.79 2.60 -11.41
N LEU A 124 -3.80 2.91 -10.59
CA LEU A 124 -2.91 4.05 -10.81
C LEU A 124 -1.75 3.60 -11.70
N SER A 125 -1.63 4.23 -12.88
CA SER A 125 -0.57 3.98 -13.87
C SER A 125 0.65 4.86 -13.66
#